data_AF-Q1CQK2-F1
#
_entry.id   AF-Q1CQK2-F1
#
_cell.length_a   1.000
_cell.length_b   1.000
_cell.length_c   1.000
_cell.angle_alpha   90.00
_cell.angle_beta   90.00
_cell.angle_gamma   90.00
#
_symmetry.space_group_name_H-M   'P 1'
#
loop_
_entity.id
_entity.type
_entity.pdbx_description
1 polymer ?
#
loop_
_entity_poly.entity_id
_entity_poly.type
_entity_poly.pdbx_seq_one_letter_code
_entity_poly.pdbx_strand_id
1 'polypeptide(L)'
;MPVENHALLSASSAHRWLYCPMLPRLEADYPSRDTVYTQEGTSAHELSEIKLMYKSGKITKRKFNTLTKAFKENSDFYNEEMEEMTELYTDIVMEHLNAYEDAEIELEKRIDFSDWVPGGFGTSDVVILADGVIEIIDLKYGKGMPVSANQNPQMGLYALGAYASYDMVYDFDRIKMTIIQPRLDSVSSVDIYVEELLYWADNVVLPMAAQADAGIGDWNLSEKVLQWSPVAAKLVPRAQENWELIDKYDYQEPVYLSDEAVAEILDKASAIKKWVESVEAYALKEALSGKEVPGYKIVEGRSNRVLTNKEAAATILEKNGFEDIYKPKELLSMGALEKMVGKKRFEDMMAFILDKPQGKPVLVKNSDKRPALNSLEQAIKEFE
;
A
#
# COMPACT_ATOMS: atom_id res chain seq x y z
N MET A 1 -20.54 -8.41 7.37
CA MET A 1 -20.07 -9.78 7.61
C MET A 1 -19.65 -9.88 9.07
N PRO A 2 -19.72 -11.05 9.74
CA PRO A 2 -19.17 -11.18 11.08
C PRO A 2 -17.68 -10.85 11.02
N VAL A 3 -17.14 -10.22 12.06
CA VAL A 3 -15.70 -9.98 12.20
C VAL A 3 -15.03 -11.35 12.11
N GLU A 4 -14.41 -11.68 10.97
CA GLU A 4 -13.65 -12.91 10.84
C GLU A 4 -12.56 -12.86 11.91
N ASN A 5 -12.44 -13.91 12.72
CA ASN A 5 -11.30 -14.08 13.61
C ASN A 5 -10.06 -14.15 12.72
N HIS A 6 -9.41 -13.02 12.47
CA HIS A 6 -8.14 -12.99 11.77
C HIS A 6 -7.17 -13.86 12.55
N ALA A 7 -6.64 -14.91 11.90
CA ALA A 7 -5.58 -15.71 12.46
C ALA A 7 -4.43 -14.78 12.89
N LEU A 8 -3.88 -15.02 14.09
CA LEU A 8 -2.75 -14.24 14.64
C LEU A 8 -1.61 -14.11 13.62
N LEU A 9 -1.37 -15.18 12.86
CA LEU A 9 -0.34 -15.30 11.83
C LEU A 9 -0.96 -15.44 10.43
N SER A 10 -1.77 -14.46 10.01
CA SER A 10 -2.39 -14.48 8.68
C SER A 10 -1.37 -14.31 7.55
N ALA A 11 -1.65 -14.86 6.37
CA ALA A 11 -0.77 -14.71 5.20
C ALA A 11 -0.62 -13.25 4.75
N SER A 12 -1.71 -12.46 4.77
CA SER A 12 -1.68 -11.04 4.42
C SER A 12 -0.81 -10.19 5.36
N SER A 13 -0.57 -10.67 6.59
CA SER A 13 0.30 -10.03 7.57
C SER A 13 1.68 -10.67 7.70
N ALA A 14 2.02 -11.63 6.81
CA ALA A 14 3.24 -12.44 6.90
C ALA A 14 4.54 -11.64 6.95
N HIS A 15 4.66 -10.58 6.17
CA HIS A 15 5.82 -9.69 6.24
C HIS A 15 6.06 -9.10 7.64
N ARG A 16 5.02 -8.98 8.48
CA ARG A 16 5.16 -8.44 9.83
C ARG A 16 5.69 -9.50 10.78
N TRP A 17 5.03 -10.66 10.84
CA TRP A 17 5.40 -11.70 11.79
C TRP A 17 6.63 -12.51 11.41
N LEU A 18 6.98 -12.60 10.12
CA LEU A 18 8.25 -13.20 9.68
C LEU A 18 9.45 -12.31 9.99
N TYR A 19 9.30 -10.98 9.92
CA TYR A 19 10.40 -10.05 10.12
C TYR A 19 10.48 -9.51 11.55
N CYS A 20 9.38 -9.45 12.28
CA CYS A 20 9.32 -9.04 13.68
C CYS A 20 8.33 -9.95 14.46
N PRO A 21 8.78 -11.15 14.88
CA PRO A 21 7.94 -12.10 15.63
C PRO A 21 7.37 -11.54 16.94
N MET A 22 7.97 -10.49 17.51
CA MET A 22 7.45 -9.82 18.71
C MET A 22 6.13 -9.07 18.48
N LEU A 23 5.78 -8.74 17.23
CA LEU A 23 4.68 -7.82 16.91
C LEU A 23 3.26 -8.41 17.01
N PRO A 24 2.96 -9.62 16.51
CA PRO A 24 1.59 -10.11 16.35
C PRO A 24 0.79 -10.17 17.64
N ARG A 25 1.39 -10.68 18.73
CA ARG A 25 0.71 -10.77 20.03
C ARG A 25 0.36 -9.39 20.60
N LEU A 26 1.19 -8.38 20.36
CA LEU A 26 0.92 -7.01 20.79
C LEU A 26 -0.23 -6.40 19.99
N GLU A 27 -0.34 -6.74 18.71
CA GLU A 27 -1.40 -6.26 17.83
C GLU A 27 -2.73 -6.99 18.02
N ALA A 28 -2.73 -8.21 18.59
CA ALA A 28 -3.93 -9.00 18.81
C ALA A 28 -5.00 -8.26 19.64
N ASP A 29 -4.57 -7.39 20.57
CA ASP A 29 -5.46 -6.55 21.38
C ASP A 29 -6.03 -5.33 20.62
N TYR A 30 -5.55 -5.09 19.41
CA TYR A 30 -5.90 -3.95 18.55
C TYR A 30 -6.39 -4.43 17.19
N PRO A 31 -7.57 -5.06 17.10
CA PRO A 31 -8.07 -5.62 15.86
C PRO A 31 -8.15 -4.53 14.77
N SER A 32 -7.64 -4.89 13.59
CA SER A 32 -7.73 -4.07 12.39
C SER A 32 -9.19 -3.67 12.15
N ARG A 33 -9.42 -2.39 11.90
CA ARG A 33 -10.74 -1.89 11.50
C ARG A 33 -10.78 -1.78 10.00
N ASP A 34 -11.92 -2.17 9.43
CA ASP A 34 -12.19 -1.91 8.03
C ASP A 34 -12.08 -0.42 7.75
N THR A 35 -11.30 -0.10 6.72
CA THR A 35 -11.22 1.23 6.15
C THR A 35 -12.04 1.26 4.88
N VAL A 36 -12.39 2.47 4.42
CA VAL A 36 -13.02 2.66 3.10
C VAL A 36 -12.21 1.98 1.99
N TYR A 37 -10.88 1.98 2.10
CA TYR A 37 -9.98 1.34 1.14
C TYR A 37 -10.00 -0.19 1.19
N THR A 38 -10.08 -0.79 2.39
CA THR A 38 -10.16 -2.25 2.50
C THR A 38 -11.51 -2.76 2.02
N GLN A 39 -12.59 -2.04 2.31
CA GLN A 39 -13.94 -2.36 1.80
C GLN A 39 -14.04 -2.21 0.28
N GLU A 40 -13.47 -1.13 -0.30
CA GLU A 40 -13.37 -0.95 -1.75
C GLU A 40 -12.60 -2.12 -2.40
N GLY A 41 -11.50 -2.54 -1.77
CA GLY A 41 -10.73 -3.72 -2.17
C GLY A 41 -11.60 -4.98 -2.18
N THR A 42 -12.27 -5.30 -1.07
CA THR A 42 -13.16 -6.47 -0.97
C THR A 42 -14.24 -6.47 -2.06
N SER A 43 -14.87 -5.32 -2.34
CA SER A 43 -15.82 -5.19 -3.45
C SER A 43 -15.18 -5.48 -4.81
N ALA A 44 -13.93 -5.06 -5.04
CA ALA A 44 -13.22 -5.36 -6.29
C ALA A 44 -12.89 -6.86 -6.45
N HIS A 45 -12.52 -7.56 -5.36
CA HIS A 45 -12.34 -9.02 -5.39
C HIS A 45 -13.66 -9.73 -5.71
N GLU A 46 -14.76 -9.38 -5.02
CA GLU A 46 -16.08 -9.98 -5.26
C GLU A 46 -16.55 -9.81 -6.72
N LEU A 47 -16.42 -8.59 -7.28
CA LEU A 47 -16.78 -8.38 -8.69
C LEU A 47 -15.87 -9.15 -9.64
N SER A 48 -14.58 -9.25 -9.32
CA SER A 48 -13.62 -10.02 -10.12
C SER A 48 -13.92 -11.52 -10.10
N GLU A 49 -14.27 -12.08 -8.95
CA GLU A 49 -14.71 -13.48 -8.81
C GLU A 49 -15.95 -13.74 -9.67
N ILE A 50 -16.97 -12.87 -9.60
CA ILE A 50 -18.20 -13.00 -10.42
C ILE A 50 -17.86 -13.04 -11.92
N LYS A 51 -16.96 -12.16 -12.36
CA LYS A 51 -16.49 -12.10 -13.75
C LYS A 51 -15.69 -13.35 -14.15
N LEU A 52 -14.76 -13.81 -13.30
CA LEU A 52 -13.97 -15.01 -13.55
C LEU A 52 -14.81 -16.28 -13.57
N MET A 53 -15.80 -16.42 -12.68
CA MET A 53 -16.74 -17.55 -12.71
C MET A 53 -17.45 -17.64 -14.06
N TYR A 54 -17.80 -16.51 -14.67
CA TYR A 54 -18.41 -16.49 -16.00
C TYR A 54 -17.41 -16.77 -17.12
N LYS A 55 -16.25 -16.10 -17.11
CA LYS A 55 -15.20 -16.26 -18.14
C LYS A 55 -14.60 -17.68 -18.17
N SER A 56 -14.48 -18.32 -17.01
CA SER A 56 -14.04 -19.72 -16.87
C SER A 56 -15.14 -20.75 -17.16
N GLY A 57 -16.38 -20.31 -17.44
CA GLY A 57 -17.50 -21.22 -17.72
C GLY A 57 -18.11 -21.90 -16.49
N LYS A 58 -17.65 -21.60 -15.26
CA LYS A 58 -18.22 -22.15 -14.02
C LYS A 58 -19.67 -21.72 -13.77
N ILE A 59 -20.10 -20.57 -14.31
CA ILE A 59 -21.51 -20.12 -14.25
C ILE A 59 -22.07 -19.72 -15.62
N THR A 60 -23.38 -19.83 -15.76
CA THR A 60 -24.09 -19.39 -16.97
C THR A 60 -24.20 -17.87 -17.06
N LYS A 61 -24.35 -17.33 -18.28
CA LYS A 61 -24.63 -15.90 -18.52
C LYS A 61 -25.82 -15.36 -17.73
N ARG A 62 -26.86 -16.18 -17.51
CA ARG A 62 -28.01 -15.80 -16.68
C ARG A 62 -27.61 -15.57 -15.22
N LYS A 63 -26.81 -16.47 -14.65
CA LYS A 63 -26.33 -16.37 -13.27
C LYS A 63 -25.37 -15.19 -13.12
N PHE A 64 -24.46 -15.00 -14.07
CA PHE A 64 -23.58 -13.82 -14.15
C PHE A 64 -24.39 -12.52 -14.10
N ASN A 65 -25.33 -12.32 -15.01
CA ASN A 65 -26.17 -11.11 -15.02
C ASN A 65 -26.93 -10.90 -13.70
N THR A 66 -27.35 -11.98 -13.03
CA THR A 66 -28.05 -11.89 -11.74
C THR A 66 -27.11 -11.44 -10.62
N LEU A 67 -25.92 -12.05 -10.52
CA LEU A 67 -24.93 -11.72 -9.50
C LEU A 67 -24.38 -10.30 -9.71
N THR A 68 -24.00 -9.95 -10.94
CA THR A 68 -23.50 -8.62 -11.28
C THR A 68 -24.53 -7.53 -11.00
N LYS A 69 -25.82 -7.79 -11.30
CA LYS A 69 -26.89 -6.86 -10.94
C LYS A 69 -27.00 -6.70 -9.43
N ALA A 70 -27.01 -7.80 -8.69
CA ALA A 70 -27.08 -7.76 -7.23
C ALA A 70 -25.87 -7.03 -6.61
N PHE A 71 -24.67 -7.25 -7.14
CA PHE A 71 -23.47 -6.54 -6.72
C PHE A 71 -23.62 -5.01 -6.93
N LYS A 72 -24.03 -4.59 -8.13
CA LYS A 72 -24.22 -3.16 -8.47
C LYS A 72 -25.30 -2.48 -7.64
N GLU A 73 -26.33 -3.21 -7.21
CA GLU A 73 -27.41 -2.69 -6.37
C GLU A 73 -27.02 -2.59 -4.89
N ASN A 74 -26.06 -3.39 -4.41
CA ASN A 74 -25.71 -3.49 -2.99
C ASN A 74 -24.31 -2.97 -2.63
N SER A 75 -23.44 -2.69 -3.60
CA SER A 75 -22.09 -2.16 -3.35
C SER A 75 -22.07 -0.63 -3.44
N ASP A 76 -21.78 0.04 -2.32
CA ASP A 76 -21.53 1.48 -2.28
C ASP A 76 -20.25 1.89 -3.03
N PHE A 77 -19.39 0.92 -3.38
CA PHE A 77 -18.09 1.14 -4.02
C PHE A 77 -18.12 0.96 -5.54
N TYR A 78 -19.21 0.43 -6.09
CA TYR A 78 -19.31 0.20 -7.53
C TYR A 78 -19.26 1.53 -8.31
N ASN A 79 -18.35 1.61 -9.28
CA ASN A 79 -18.22 2.72 -10.22
C ASN A 79 -17.58 2.24 -11.54
N GLU A 80 -17.50 3.12 -12.53
CA GLU A 80 -16.95 2.82 -13.86
C GLU A 80 -15.47 2.38 -13.79
N GLU A 81 -14.66 3.01 -12.94
CA GLU A 81 -13.25 2.63 -12.74
C GLU A 81 -13.15 1.19 -12.20
N MET A 82 -13.97 0.80 -11.21
CA MET A 82 -13.99 -0.57 -10.69
C MET A 82 -14.40 -1.57 -11.76
N GLU A 83 -15.39 -1.24 -12.59
CA GLU A 83 -15.80 -2.08 -13.72
C GLU A 83 -14.62 -2.31 -14.69
N GLU A 84 -13.93 -1.25 -15.10
CA GLU A 84 -12.77 -1.30 -16.01
C GLU A 84 -11.58 -2.06 -15.40
N MET A 85 -11.23 -1.78 -14.15
CA MET A 85 -10.05 -2.37 -13.49
C MET A 85 -10.26 -3.85 -13.18
N THR A 86 -11.48 -4.25 -12.80
CA THR A 86 -11.81 -5.67 -12.63
C THR A 86 -11.88 -6.39 -13.97
N GLU A 87 -12.33 -5.72 -15.04
CA GLU A 87 -12.28 -6.30 -16.39
C GLU A 87 -10.84 -6.60 -16.80
N LEU A 88 -9.95 -5.60 -16.70
CA LEU A 88 -8.53 -5.73 -16.99
C LEU A 88 -7.88 -6.87 -16.19
N TYR A 89 -8.14 -6.93 -14.88
CA TYR A 89 -7.65 -8.04 -14.04
C TYR A 89 -8.12 -9.40 -14.57
N THR A 90 -9.41 -9.55 -14.82
CA THR A 90 -9.96 -10.82 -15.28
C THR A 90 -9.49 -11.22 -16.68
N ASP A 91 -9.22 -10.25 -17.57
CA ASP A 91 -8.64 -10.54 -18.89
C ASP A 91 -7.22 -11.10 -18.74
N ILE A 92 -6.37 -10.47 -17.91
CA ILE A 92 -5.01 -10.95 -17.64
C ILE A 92 -5.05 -12.36 -17.01
N VAL A 93 -5.95 -12.62 -16.06
CA VAL A 93 -6.10 -13.98 -15.49
C VAL A 93 -6.46 -15.01 -16.57
N MET A 94 -7.36 -14.67 -17.49
CA MET A 94 -7.72 -15.56 -18.59
C MET A 94 -6.58 -15.74 -19.60
N GLU A 95 -5.74 -14.72 -19.83
CA GLU A 95 -4.51 -14.86 -20.62
C GLU A 95 -3.54 -15.87 -19.99
N HIS A 96 -3.35 -15.81 -18.67
CA HIS A 96 -2.55 -16.79 -17.93
C HIS A 96 -3.14 -18.21 -18.01
N LEU A 97 -4.46 -18.35 -17.81
CA LEU A 97 -5.13 -19.65 -17.94
C LEU A 97 -4.94 -20.26 -19.33
N ASN A 98 -5.15 -19.46 -20.38
CA ASN A 98 -5.05 -19.90 -21.77
C ASN A 98 -3.59 -20.12 -22.24
N ALA A 99 -2.59 -19.75 -21.44
CA ALA A 99 -1.18 -20.01 -21.73
C ALA A 99 -0.79 -21.47 -21.48
N TYR A 100 -1.63 -22.23 -20.77
CA TYR A 100 -1.42 -23.64 -20.43
C TYR A 100 -2.40 -24.53 -21.21
N GLU A 101 -1.93 -25.71 -21.63
CA GLU A 101 -2.80 -26.75 -22.20
C GLU A 101 -3.53 -27.50 -21.08
N ASP A 102 -4.80 -27.86 -21.32
CA ASP A 102 -5.65 -28.64 -20.41
C ASP A 102 -5.69 -28.14 -18.94
N ALA A 103 -5.53 -26.83 -18.73
CA ALA A 103 -5.48 -26.23 -17.40
C ALA A 103 -6.85 -26.09 -16.74
N GLU A 104 -6.89 -26.31 -15.42
CA GLU A 104 -8.05 -26.08 -14.58
C GLU A 104 -7.86 -24.80 -13.76
N ILE A 105 -8.96 -24.09 -13.50
CA ILE A 105 -8.96 -22.87 -12.68
C ILE A 105 -9.85 -23.05 -11.47
N GLU A 106 -9.33 -22.72 -10.29
CA GLU A 106 -10.05 -22.62 -9.02
C GLU A 106 -10.10 -21.15 -8.59
N LEU A 107 -11.23 -20.71 -8.05
CA LEU A 107 -11.49 -19.31 -7.67
C LEU A 107 -11.81 -19.24 -6.17
N GLU A 108 -11.35 -18.19 -5.49
CA GLU A 108 -11.53 -17.98 -4.04
C GLU A 108 -11.19 -19.24 -3.22
N LYS A 109 -10.08 -19.89 -3.60
CA LYS A 109 -9.70 -21.17 -3.02
C LYS A 109 -9.13 -20.95 -1.64
N ARG A 110 -9.81 -21.50 -0.63
CA ARG A 110 -9.22 -21.66 0.71
C ARG A 110 -8.02 -22.61 0.61
N ILE A 111 -6.88 -22.12 1.06
CA ILE A 111 -5.59 -22.81 1.07
C ILE A 111 -5.11 -22.93 2.51
N ASP A 112 -4.67 -24.13 2.88
CA ASP A 112 -4.27 -24.49 4.22
C ASP A 112 -2.75 -24.72 4.26
N PHE A 113 -2.04 -23.93 5.05
CA PHE A 113 -0.59 -24.05 5.25
C PHE A 113 -0.28 -24.39 6.72
N SER A 114 -1.21 -25.07 7.40
CA SER A 114 -1.13 -25.33 8.83
C SER A 114 -0.03 -26.28 9.26
N ASP A 115 0.56 -27.01 8.31
CA ASP A 115 1.75 -27.82 8.50
C ASP A 115 2.96 -26.98 8.95
N TRP A 116 3.06 -25.72 8.51
CA TRP A 116 4.15 -24.80 8.89
C TRP A 116 3.72 -23.72 9.89
N VAL A 117 2.46 -23.30 9.85
CA VAL A 117 1.92 -22.25 10.72
C VAL A 117 0.67 -22.79 11.40
N PRO A 118 0.69 -23.21 12.67
CA PRO A 118 -0.49 -23.81 13.31
C PRO A 118 -1.78 -22.99 13.14
N GLY A 119 -2.80 -23.59 12.52
CA GLY A 119 -4.06 -22.92 12.19
C GLY A 119 -3.97 -21.88 11.06
N GLY A 120 -2.87 -21.86 10.31
CA GLY A 120 -2.59 -20.97 9.21
C GLY A 120 -3.36 -21.33 7.95
N PHE A 121 -4.13 -20.37 7.45
CA PHE A 121 -4.87 -20.49 6.20
C PHE A 121 -4.94 -19.14 5.48
N GLY A 122 -5.31 -19.19 4.21
CA GLY A 122 -5.60 -18.03 3.40
C GLY A 122 -6.70 -18.32 2.38
N THR A 123 -7.05 -17.28 1.62
CA THR A 123 -7.90 -17.41 0.43
C THR A 123 -7.08 -16.90 -0.74
N SER A 124 -6.82 -17.80 -1.68
CA SER A 124 -6.19 -17.47 -2.96
C SER A 124 -7.27 -17.05 -3.94
N ASP A 125 -7.13 -15.88 -4.57
CA ASP A 125 -8.14 -15.38 -5.50
C ASP A 125 -8.29 -16.33 -6.70
N VAL A 126 -7.15 -16.79 -7.24
CA VAL A 126 -7.10 -17.73 -8.36
C VAL A 126 -5.99 -18.76 -8.15
N VAL A 127 -6.28 -20.02 -8.45
CA VAL A 127 -5.29 -21.09 -8.60
C VAL A 127 -5.51 -21.75 -9.97
N ILE A 128 -4.47 -21.78 -10.80
CA ILE A 128 -4.46 -22.48 -12.08
C ILE A 128 -3.62 -23.75 -11.90
N LEU A 129 -4.19 -24.89 -12.28
CA LEU A 129 -3.57 -26.21 -12.21
C LEU A 129 -3.27 -26.65 -13.65
N ALA A 130 -2.00 -26.88 -13.97
CA ALA A 130 -1.55 -27.33 -15.28
C ALA A 130 -0.46 -28.40 -15.13
N ASP A 131 -0.11 -29.08 -16.21
CA ASP A 131 0.95 -30.09 -16.20
C ASP A 131 2.30 -29.45 -15.83
N GLY A 132 2.96 -29.99 -14.81
CA GLY A 132 4.25 -29.54 -14.30
C GLY A 132 4.24 -28.21 -13.52
N VAL A 133 3.11 -27.52 -13.38
CA VAL A 133 3.08 -26.21 -12.69
C VAL A 133 1.73 -25.88 -12.06
N ILE A 134 1.78 -25.29 -10.86
CA ILE A 134 0.64 -24.59 -10.26
C ILE A 134 0.90 -23.09 -10.35
N GLU A 135 -0.05 -22.31 -10.86
CA GLU A 135 0.02 -20.84 -10.81
C GLU A 135 -0.99 -20.27 -9.82
N ILE A 136 -0.54 -19.36 -8.96
CA ILE A 136 -1.37 -18.63 -8.00
C ILE A 136 -1.38 -17.17 -8.41
N ILE A 137 -2.57 -16.58 -8.52
CA ILE A 137 -2.75 -15.18 -8.89
C ILE A 137 -3.51 -14.46 -7.77
N ASP A 138 -2.95 -13.34 -7.30
CA ASP A 138 -3.53 -12.47 -6.27
C ASP A 138 -3.78 -11.06 -6.85
N LEU A 139 -5.00 -10.57 -6.67
CA LEU A 139 -5.42 -9.21 -6.99
C LEU A 139 -4.97 -8.27 -5.87
N LYS A 140 -4.21 -7.25 -6.24
CA LYS A 140 -3.90 -6.13 -5.35
C LYS A 140 -4.59 -4.88 -5.87
N TYR A 141 -5.78 -4.60 -5.34
CA TYR A 141 -6.56 -3.47 -5.84
C TYR A 141 -5.98 -2.11 -5.46
N GLY A 142 -5.25 -1.92 -4.34
CA GLY A 142 -4.82 -0.59 -3.86
C GLY A 142 -4.11 0.34 -4.87
N LYS A 143 -4.31 1.67 -4.77
CA LYS A 143 -3.74 2.71 -5.68
C LYS A 143 -2.33 3.21 -5.30
N GLY A 144 -1.84 2.89 -4.10
CA GLY A 144 -0.78 3.68 -3.46
C GLY A 144 0.62 3.09 -3.46
N MET A 145 0.76 1.76 -3.54
CA MET A 145 2.07 1.09 -3.46
C MET A 145 2.17 -0.08 -4.43
N PRO A 146 3.21 -0.13 -5.26
CA PRO A 146 3.56 -1.33 -6.01
C PRO A 146 3.87 -2.50 -5.06
N VAL A 147 3.40 -3.68 -5.43
CA VAL A 147 3.57 -4.95 -4.72
C VAL A 147 4.18 -5.94 -5.71
N SER A 148 5.36 -6.45 -5.40
CA SER A 148 6.03 -7.47 -6.21
C SER A 148 5.70 -8.87 -5.69
N ALA A 149 5.63 -9.84 -6.61
CA ALA A 149 5.58 -11.26 -6.27
C ALA A 149 6.94 -11.80 -5.79
N ASN A 150 8.05 -11.16 -6.18
CA ASN A 150 9.39 -11.58 -5.80
C ASN A 150 9.60 -11.44 -4.28
N GLN A 151 10.04 -12.52 -3.62
CA GLN A 151 10.22 -12.61 -2.17
C GLN A 151 9.01 -12.09 -1.37
N ASN A 152 7.80 -12.33 -1.90
CA ASN A 152 6.55 -11.92 -1.25
C ASN A 152 6.09 -13.01 -0.29
N PRO A 153 6.08 -12.77 1.03
CA PRO A 153 5.75 -13.83 1.97
C PRO A 153 4.28 -14.26 1.95
N GLN A 154 3.35 -13.38 1.56
CA GLN A 154 1.95 -13.76 1.38
C GLN A 154 1.83 -14.79 0.25
N MET A 155 2.43 -14.50 -0.90
CA MET A 155 2.41 -15.41 -2.05
C MET A 155 3.13 -16.72 -1.74
N GLY A 156 4.25 -16.68 -0.99
CA GLY A 156 4.95 -17.89 -0.54
C GLY A 156 4.08 -18.78 0.35
N LEU A 157 3.33 -18.21 1.29
CA LEU A 157 2.38 -18.99 2.10
C LEU A 157 1.21 -19.52 1.27
N TYR A 158 0.79 -18.76 0.25
CA TYR A 158 -0.22 -19.25 -0.67
C TYR A 158 0.30 -20.41 -1.51
N ALA A 159 1.54 -20.34 -1.96
CA ALA A 159 2.24 -21.44 -2.62
C ALA A 159 2.34 -22.68 -1.73
N LEU A 160 2.65 -22.53 -0.43
CA LEU A 160 2.66 -23.64 0.52
C LEU A 160 1.28 -24.27 0.68
N GLY A 161 0.23 -23.46 0.79
CA GLY A 161 -1.12 -23.99 0.90
C GLY A 161 -1.63 -24.66 -0.37
N ALA A 162 -1.22 -24.18 -1.54
CA ALA A 162 -1.50 -24.84 -2.81
C ALA A 162 -0.72 -26.16 -2.93
N TYR A 163 0.57 -26.16 -2.57
CA TYR A 163 1.38 -27.37 -2.50
C TYR A 163 0.72 -28.44 -1.64
N ALA A 164 0.37 -28.11 -0.38
CA ALA A 164 -0.28 -29.03 0.55
C ALA A 164 -1.64 -29.53 0.04
N SER A 165 -2.35 -28.73 -0.76
CA SER A 165 -3.66 -29.10 -1.31
C SER A 165 -3.56 -30.05 -2.52
N TYR A 166 -2.48 -29.99 -3.30
CA TYR A 166 -2.43 -30.58 -4.64
C TYR A 166 -1.25 -31.53 -4.89
N ASP A 167 -0.21 -31.56 -4.05
CA ASP A 167 0.98 -32.44 -4.18
C ASP A 167 0.64 -33.93 -4.34
N MET A 168 -0.45 -34.39 -3.71
CA MET A 168 -0.88 -35.80 -3.82
C MET A 168 -1.63 -36.12 -5.12
N VAL A 169 -2.05 -35.11 -5.90
CA VAL A 169 -2.97 -35.26 -7.03
C VAL A 169 -2.36 -34.79 -8.35
N TYR A 170 -1.50 -33.78 -8.32
CA TYR A 170 -0.83 -33.21 -9.50
C TYR A 170 0.68 -33.41 -9.38
N ASP A 171 1.32 -33.72 -10.50
CA ASP A 171 2.78 -33.77 -10.61
C ASP A 171 3.28 -32.39 -11.05
N PHE A 172 3.96 -31.68 -10.16
CA PHE A 172 4.55 -30.37 -10.42
C PHE A 172 5.83 -30.19 -9.61
N ASP A 173 6.83 -29.57 -10.21
CA ASP A 173 8.09 -29.24 -9.54
C ASP A 173 8.23 -27.73 -9.28
N ARG A 174 7.27 -26.93 -9.78
CA ARG A 174 7.31 -25.47 -9.74
C ARG A 174 5.95 -24.87 -9.42
N ILE A 175 5.99 -23.77 -8.67
CA ILE A 175 4.83 -22.91 -8.45
C ILE A 175 5.13 -21.52 -9.00
N LYS A 176 4.24 -20.99 -9.82
CA LYS A 176 4.29 -19.61 -10.31
C LYS A 176 3.40 -18.73 -9.45
N MET A 177 3.93 -17.61 -9.00
CA MET A 177 3.23 -16.63 -8.18
C MET A 177 3.10 -15.35 -8.96
N THR A 178 1.87 -14.88 -9.15
CA THR A 178 1.56 -13.66 -9.90
C THR A 178 0.75 -12.71 -9.04
N ILE A 179 1.13 -11.43 -9.03
CA ILE A 179 0.38 -10.33 -8.43
C ILE A 179 -0.04 -9.38 -9.53
N ILE A 180 -1.34 -9.04 -9.58
CA ILE A 180 -1.90 -8.11 -10.57
C ILE A 180 -2.43 -6.87 -9.85
N GLN A 181 -1.95 -5.69 -10.27
CA GLN A 181 -2.38 -4.38 -9.79
C GLN A 181 -2.94 -3.56 -10.95
N PRO A 182 -4.23 -3.72 -11.29
CA PRO A 182 -4.80 -3.09 -12.48
C PRO A 182 -4.71 -1.56 -12.41
N ARG A 183 -4.89 -0.96 -11.23
CA ARG A 183 -4.82 0.50 -11.03
C ARG A 183 -3.41 1.09 -11.18
N LEU A 184 -2.37 0.26 -11.19
CA LEU A 184 -0.97 0.65 -11.43
C LEU A 184 -0.44 0.13 -12.76
N ASP A 185 -1.28 -0.50 -13.58
CA ASP A 185 -0.86 -1.18 -14.83
C ASP A 185 0.37 -2.09 -14.60
N SER A 186 0.30 -2.91 -13.54
CA SER A 186 1.45 -3.70 -13.08
C SER A 186 1.06 -5.16 -12.90
N VAL A 187 1.86 -6.04 -13.52
CA VAL A 187 1.84 -7.48 -13.34
C VAL A 187 3.23 -7.91 -12.90
N SER A 188 3.33 -8.60 -11.77
CA SER A 188 4.59 -9.15 -11.25
C SER A 188 4.45 -10.66 -11.12
N SER A 189 5.22 -11.42 -11.88
CA SER A 189 5.26 -12.88 -11.81
C SER A 189 6.66 -13.38 -11.42
N VAL A 190 6.72 -14.45 -10.65
CA VAL A 190 7.95 -15.17 -10.31
C VAL A 190 7.65 -16.66 -10.17
N ASP A 191 8.57 -17.50 -10.62
CA ASP A 191 8.52 -18.94 -10.39
C ASP A 191 9.39 -19.31 -9.18
N ILE A 192 8.98 -20.34 -8.42
CA ILE A 192 9.77 -20.96 -7.36
C ILE A 192 9.70 -22.49 -7.50
N TYR A 193 10.83 -23.17 -7.35
CA TYR A 193 10.83 -24.63 -7.29
C TYR A 193 10.25 -25.12 -5.96
N VAL A 194 9.55 -26.26 -5.98
CA VAL A 194 8.94 -26.86 -4.78
C VAL A 194 10.00 -27.09 -3.70
N GLU A 195 11.19 -27.57 -4.06
CA GLU A 195 12.30 -27.78 -3.12
C GLU A 195 12.72 -26.46 -2.43
N GLU A 196 12.84 -25.37 -3.18
CA GLU A 196 13.20 -24.05 -2.63
C GLU A 196 12.10 -23.49 -1.72
N LEU A 197 10.84 -23.69 -2.11
CA LEU A 197 9.67 -23.29 -1.32
C LEU A 197 9.62 -24.03 0.02
N LEU A 198 9.79 -25.35 0.00
CA LEU A 198 9.81 -26.18 1.21
C LEU A 198 11.02 -25.86 2.10
N TYR A 199 12.18 -25.61 1.50
CA TYR A 199 13.35 -25.16 2.25
C TYR A 199 13.08 -23.85 3.00
N TRP A 200 12.45 -22.87 2.34
CA TRP A 200 12.05 -21.62 3.00
C TRP A 200 11.01 -21.87 4.10
N ALA A 201 10.05 -22.78 3.86
CA ALA A 201 9.02 -23.11 4.83
C ALA A 201 9.60 -23.71 6.12
N ASP A 202 10.49 -24.69 5.98
CA ASP A 202 11.07 -25.41 7.11
C ASP A 202 12.10 -24.57 7.88
N ASN A 203 12.90 -23.76 7.17
CA ASN A 203 14.02 -23.03 7.78
C ASN A 203 13.68 -21.58 8.17
N VAL A 204 12.58 -21.02 7.66
CA VAL A 204 12.18 -19.64 7.94
C VAL A 204 10.76 -19.57 8.49
N VAL A 205 9.76 -20.07 7.74
CA VAL A 205 8.34 -19.91 8.14
C VAL A 205 8.04 -20.60 9.45
N LEU A 206 8.34 -21.90 9.55
CA LEU A 206 8.08 -22.71 10.73
C LEU A 206 8.72 -22.14 12.01
N PRO A 207 10.03 -21.83 12.06
CA PRO A 207 10.63 -21.26 13.27
C PRO A 207 10.10 -19.85 13.60
N MET A 208 9.86 -19.00 12.61
CA MET A 208 9.33 -17.65 12.85
C MET A 208 7.88 -17.68 13.32
N ALA A 209 7.06 -18.58 12.78
CA ALA A 209 5.70 -18.79 13.24
C ALA A 209 5.66 -19.25 14.70
N ALA A 210 6.55 -20.19 15.09
CA ALA A 210 6.67 -20.62 16.47
C ALA A 210 7.11 -19.48 17.42
N GLN A 211 8.07 -18.66 16.99
CA GLN A 211 8.50 -17.48 17.76
C GLN A 211 7.37 -16.45 17.90
N ALA A 212 6.68 -16.15 16.80
CA ALA A 212 5.60 -15.19 16.78
C ALA A 212 4.39 -15.64 17.60
N ASP A 213 4.06 -16.93 17.54
CA ASP A 213 3.05 -17.53 18.40
C ASP A 213 3.50 -17.56 19.87
N ALA A 214 4.79 -17.70 20.18
CA ALA A 214 5.26 -17.57 21.57
C ALA A 214 5.39 -16.11 22.04
N GLY A 215 5.37 -15.13 21.14
CA GLY A 215 5.62 -13.72 21.45
C GLY A 215 7.07 -13.45 21.86
N ILE A 216 8.01 -14.20 21.29
CA ILE A 216 9.46 -14.08 21.49
C ILE A 216 10.14 -13.82 20.15
N GLY A 217 11.41 -13.39 20.16
CA GLY A 217 12.21 -13.18 18.96
C GLY A 217 12.79 -11.78 18.87
N ASP A 218 13.32 -11.45 17.70
CA ASP A 218 13.99 -10.18 17.47
C ASP A 218 13.02 -9.06 17.09
N TRP A 219 13.41 -7.83 17.42
CA TRP A 219 12.73 -6.63 16.97
C TRP A 219 13.25 -6.21 15.59
N ASN A 220 12.34 -6.06 14.63
CA ASN A 220 12.60 -5.33 13.40
C ASN A 220 11.68 -4.11 13.34
N LEU A 221 12.26 -2.94 13.59
CA LEU A 221 11.55 -1.66 13.71
C LEU A 221 11.60 -0.86 12.41
N SER A 222 11.93 -1.51 11.28
CA SER A 222 11.93 -0.86 9.98
C SER A 222 10.56 -0.31 9.63
N GLU A 223 10.54 0.79 8.86
CA GLU A 223 9.30 1.44 8.47
C GLU A 223 8.33 0.49 7.76
N LYS A 224 8.85 -0.42 6.93
CA LYS A 224 8.08 -1.42 6.19
C LYS A 224 7.35 -2.40 7.11
N VAL A 225 7.99 -2.84 8.20
CA VAL A 225 7.39 -3.78 9.16
C VAL A 225 6.38 -3.09 10.07
N LEU A 226 6.68 -1.86 10.49
CA LEU A 226 5.80 -1.06 11.36
C LEU A 226 4.69 -0.34 10.59
N GLN A 227 4.66 -0.44 9.27
CA GLN A 227 3.66 0.22 8.44
C GLN A 227 2.26 -0.25 8.83
N TRP A 228 1.39 0.72 9.17
CA TRP A 228 0.02 0.48 9.63
C TRP A 228 -0.13 -0.32 10.93
N SER A 229 0.95 -0.61 11.63
CA SER A 229 0.88 -1.29 12.93
C SER A 229 0.18 -0.39 13.96
N PRO A 230 -0.90 -0.84 14.60
CA PRO A 230 -1.66 -0.04 15.56
C PRO A 230 -0.91 0.23 16.87
N VAL A 231 0.15 -0.55 17.14
CA VAL A 231 0.97 -0.43 18.35
C VAL A 231 2.28 0.32 18.12
N ALA A 232 2.67 0.57 16.86
CA ALA A 232 3.97 1.13 16.51
C ALA A 232 4.28 2.48 17.16
N ALA A 233 3.27 3.27 17.52
CA ALA A 233 3.46 4.55 18.22
C ALA A 233 3.90 4.37 19.69
N LYS A 234 3.54 3.24 20.32
CA LYS A 234 3.78 2.96 21.74
C LYS A 234 4.98 2.06 22.02
N LEU A 235 5.59 1.48 20.98
CA LEU A 235 6.67 0.52 21.16
C LEU A 235 7.86 1.20 21.86
N VAL A 236 8.13 0.79 23.10
CA VAL A 236 9.30 1.24 23.85
C VAL A 236 10.60 0.97 23.09
N PRO A 237 10.81 -0.20 22.43
CA PRO A 237 12.00 -0.42 21.60
C PRO A 237 12.18 0.62 20.50
N ARG A 238 11.08 1.07 19.87
CA ARG A 238 11.12 2.14 18.85
C ARG A 238 11.44 3.51 19.46
N ALA A 239 10.92 3.79 20.64
CA ALA A 239 11.25 5.02 21.36
C ALA A 239 12.73 5.03 21.76
N GLN A 240 13.26 3.90 22.24
CA GLN A 240 14.66 3.72 22.61
C GLN A 240 15.59 3.93 21.42
N GLU A 241 15.33 3.34 20.24
CA GLU A 241 16.16 3.58 19.04
C GLU A 241 16.23 5.07 18.65
N ASN A 242 15.15 5.82 18.87
CA ASN A 242 15.12 7.26 18.60
C ASN A 242 15.81 8.08 19.72
N TRP A 243 15.62 7.70 20.99
CA TRP A 243 16.30 8.32 22.11
C TRP A 243 17.80 8.09 22.06
N GLU A 244 18.28 6.89 21.72
CA GLU A 244 19.71 6.62 21.56
C GLU A 244 20.36 7.54 20.53
N LEU A 245 19.65 7.91 19.46
CA LEU A 245 20.15 8.93 18.53
C LEU A 245 20.27 10.29 19.20
N ILE A 246 19.27 10.70 19.98
CA ILE A 246 19.26 12.00 20.68
C ILE A 246 20.35 12.00 21.77
N ASP A 247 20.36 10.99 22.63
CA ASP A 247 21.30 10.78 23.74
C ASP A 247 22.74 10.66 23.25
N LYS A 248 23.00 10.02 22.10
CA LYS A 248 24.36 9.97 21.49
C LYS A 248 24.93 11.37 21.26
N TYR A 249 24.08 12.36 21.04
CA TYR A 249 24.46 13.76 20.87
C TYR A 249 24.16 14.63 22.11
N ASP A 250 23.65 14.06 23.21
CA ASP A 250 23.24 14.80 24.42
C ASP A 250 24.27 14.75 25.57
N TYR A 251 25.46 14.20 25.35
CA TYR A 251 26.53 14.24 26.36
C TYR A 251 27.59 15.28 26.00
N GLN A 252 27.37 16.50 26.48
CA GLN A 252 28.30 17.65 26.58
C GLN A 252 29.46 17.74 25.55
N GLU A 253 29.32 18.74 24.65
CA GLU A 253 30.22 19.31 23.63
C GLU A 253 30.25 18.62 22.24
N PRO A 254 30.07 19.36 21.10
CA PRO A 254 30.36 20.78 20.81
C PRO A 254 29.10 21.67 20.70
N VAL A 255 29.28 22.99 20.54
CA VAL A 255 28.18 23.98 20.29
C VAL A 255 27.41 23.69 18.99
N TYR A 256 28.01 22.96 18.05
CA TYR A 256 27.47 22.64 16.74
C TYR A 256 27.63 21.14 16.43
N LEU A 257 26.72 20.60 15.61
CA LEU A 257 26.80 19.26 15.05
C LEU A 257 27.95 19.16 14.05
N SER A 258 28.61 18.00 13.97
CA SER A 258 29.53 17.71 12.84
C SER A 258 28.75 17.39 11.57
N ASP A 259 29.39 17.49 10.40
CA ASP A 259 28.74 17.17 9.12
C ASP A 259 28.27 15.70 9.07
N GLU A 260 29.02 14.78 9.68
CA GLU A 260 28.63 13.38 9.81
C GLU A 260 27.40 13.21 10.71
N ALA A 261 27.32 13.98 11.80
CA ALA A 261 26.16 13.99 12.67
C ALA A 261 24.92 14.56 11.96
N VAL A 262 25.09 15.63 11.18
CA VAL A 262 24.01 16.19 10.34
C VAL A 262 23.54 15.15 9.32
N ALA A 263 24.46 14.45 8.65
CA ALA A 263 24.11 13.40 7.69
C ALA A 263 23.33 12.24 8.35
N GLU A 264 23.79 11.74 9.50
CA GLU A 264 23.11 10.67 10.24
C GLU A 264 21.71 11.10 10.72
N ILE A 265 21.57 12.33 11.21
CA ILE A 265 20.28 12.90 11.62
C ILE A 265 19.36 13.02 10.39
N LEU A 266 19.84 13.53 9.26
CA LEU A 266 19.04 13.64 8.03
C LEU A 266 18.59 12.26 7.52
N ASP A 267 19.43 11.24 7.66
CA ASP A 267 19.09 9.87 7.28
C ASP A 267 17.95 9.31 8.14
N LYS A 268 17.89 9.66 9.43
CA LYS A 268 16.84 9.22 10.36
C LYS A 268 15.65 10.18 10.48
N ALA A 269 15.77 11.44 10.06
CA ALA A 269 14.80 12.51 10.29
C ALA A 269 13.40 12.16 9.77
N SER A 270 13.31 11.53 8.60
CA SER A 270 12.03 11.08 8.02
C SER A 270 11.35 10.05 8.91
N ALA A 271 12.09 9.08 9.44
CA ALA A 271 11.57 8.04 10.32
C ALA A 271 11.12 8.61 11.68
N ILE A 272 11.91 9.54 12.24
CA ILE A 272 11.57 10.26 13.48
C ILE A 272 10.31 11.08 13.30
N LYS A 273 10.20 11.84 12.20
CA LYS A 273 9.00 12.64 11.91
C LYS A 273 7.75 11.76 11.82
N LYS A 274 7.82 10.65 11.08
CA LYS A 274 6.71 9.68 10.98
C LYS A 274 6.37 9.05 12.33
N TRP A 275 7.37 8.79 13.17
CA TRP A 275 7.13 8.30 14.54
C TRP A 275 6.37 9.36 15.36
N VAL A 276 6.81 10.61 15.37
CA VAL A 276 6.13 11.71 16.07
C VAL A 276 4.69 11.87 15.57
N GLU A 277 4.48 11.91 14.24
CA GLU A 277 3.14 11.97 13.64
C GLU A 277 2.26 10.79 14.09
N SER A 278 2.83 9.58 14.23
CA SER A 278 2.09 8.41 14.74
C SER A 278 1.72 8.53 16.22
N VAL A 279 2.58 9.14 17.04
CA VAL A 279 2.30 9.41 18.46
C VAL A 279 1.20 10.46 18.60
N GLU A 280 1.24 11.53 17.81
CA GLU A 280 0.20 12.57 17.77
C GLU A 280 -1.15 11.98 17.37
N ALA A 281 -1.19 11.18 16.29
CA ALA A 281 -2.40 10.53 15.82
C ALA A 281 -2.98 9.55 16.87
N TYR A 282 -2.11 8.78 17.56
CA TYR A 282 -2.53 7.92 18.65
C TYR A 282 -3.11 8.73 19.83
N ALA A 283 -2.41 9.77 20.28
CA ALA A 283 -2.85 10.61 21.39
C ALA A 283 -4.20 11.26 21.10
N LEU A 284 -4.39 11.78 19.88
CA LEU A 284 -5.66 12.35 19.44
C LEU A 284 -6.78 11.30 19.47
N LYS A 285 -6.54 10.09 18.95
CA LYS A 285 -7.52 9.00 18.96
C LYS A 285 -7.97 8.63 20.37
N GLU A 286 -7.04 8.49 21.31
CA GLU A 286 -7.35 8.19 22.70
C GLU A 286 -8.12 9.32 23.37
N ALA A 287 -7.70 10.57 23.11
CA ALA A 287 -8.39 11.74 23.62
C ALA A 287 -9.85 11.81 23.12
N LEU A 288 -10.09 11.51 21.84
CA LEU A 288 -11.43 11.45 21.25
C LEU A 288 -12.28 10.31 21.84
N SER A 289 -11.65 9.25 22.36
CA SER A 289 -12.32 8.18 23.11
C SER A 289 -12.57 8.50 24.59
N GLY A 290 -12.23 9.72 25.04
CA GLY A 290 -12.46 10.19 26.40
C GLY A 290 -11.30 9.95 27.37
N LYS A 291 -10.12 9.49 26.91
CA LYS A 291 -8.94 9.37 27.77
C LYS A 291 -8.21 10.70 27.86
N GLU A 292 -7.78 11.09 29.05
CA GLU A 292 -6.96 12.28 29.21
C GLU A 292 -5.52 12.03 28.77
N VAL A 293 -4.96 12.96 27.98
CA VAL A 293 -3.54 12.99 27.65
C VAL A 293 -2.89 14.07 28.51
N PRO A 294 -2.00 13.72 29.47
CA PRO A 294 -1.44 14.68 30.41
C PRO A 294 -0.80 15.89 29.72
N GLY A 295 -1.24 17.09 30.08
CA GLY A 295 -0.74 18.36 29.50
C GLY A 295 -1.39 18.78 28.18
N TYR A 296 -2.32 17.99 27.62
CA TYR A 296 -3.00 18.29 26.36
C TYR A 296 -4.52 18.39 26.56
N LYS A 297 -5.18 19.14 25.69
CA LYS A 297 -6.64 19.24 25.61
C LYS A 297 -7.10 19.15 24.17
N ILE A 298 -8.28 18.56 23.93
CA ILE A 298 -8.92 18.64 22.62
C ILE A 298 -9.59 20.01 22.48
N VAL A 299 -9.38 20.63 21.33
CA VAL A 299 -10.06 21.84 20.90
C VAL A 299 -10.56 21.65 19.48
N GLU A 300 -11.55 22.44 19.06
CA GLU A 300 -11.92 22.48 17.65
C GLU A 300 -10.73 22.94 16.80
N GLY A 301 -10.52 22.25 15.68
CA GLY A 301 -9.56 22.70 14.67
C GLY A 301 -9.98 24.05 14.10
N ARG A 302 -9.03 24.77 13.50
CA ARG A 302 -9.34 26.04 12.82
C ARG A 302 -10.29 25.77 11.64
N SER A 303 -11.55 26.18 11.76
CA SER A 303 -12.51 26.13 10.67
C SER A 303 -12.31 27.32 9.72
N ASN A 304 -12.23 27.06 8.41
CA ASN A 304 -12.33 28.11 7.41
C ASN A 304 -13.78 28.26 6.97
N ARG A 305 -14.28 29.49 6.88
CA ARG A 305 -15.61 29.75 6.31
C ARG A 305 -15.57 29.46 4.82
N VAL A 306 -16.53 28.67 4.34
CA VAL A 306 -16.69 28.33 2.91
C VAL A 306 -18.04 28.84 2.43
N LEU A 307 -18.08 29.47 1.26
CA LEU A 307 -19.33 29.82 0.59
C LEU A 307 -19.95 28.55 -0.02
N THR A 308 -21.11 28.13 0.49
CA THR A 308 -21.83 26.93 0.03
C THR A 308 -22.53 27.13 -1.31
N ASN A 309 -22.85 28.38 -1.66
CA ASN A 309 -23.42 28.76 -2.94
C ASN A 309 -22.75 30.06 -3.38
N LYS A 310 -21.84 29.96 -4.35
CA LYS A 310 -21.00 31.07 -4.78
C LYS A 310 -21.81 32.08 -5.60
N GLU A 311 -22.79 31.61 -6.35
CA GLU A 311 -23.67 32.41 -7.21
C GLU A 311 -24.60 33.29 -6.35
N ALA A 312 -25.22 32.71 -5.32
CA ALA A 312 -26.05 33.45 -4.38
C ALA A 312 -25.22 34.47 -3.58
N ALA A 313 -24.01 34.09 -3.16
CA ALA A 313 -23.09 35.01 -2.48
C ALA A 313 -22.71 36.19 -3.38
N ALA A 314 -22.43 35.94 -4.66
CA ALA A 314 -22.13 36.99 -5.63
C ALA A 314 -23.30 37.97 -5.80
N THR A 315 -24.52 37.46 -6.00
CA THR A 315 -25.73 38.31 -6.12
C THR A 315 -25.96 39.17 -4.88
N ILE A 316 -25.72 38.63 -3.68
CA ILE A 316 -25.86 39.39 -2.43
C ILE A 316 -24.81 40.51 -2.36
N LEU A 317 -23.56 40.21 -2.69
CA LEU A 317 -22.47 41.19 -2.66
C LEU A 317 -22.70 42.32 -3.68
N GLU A 318 -23.08 41.98 -4.92
CA GLU A 318 -23.40 42.95 -5.97
C GLU A 318 -24.57 43.87 -5.56
N LYS A 319 -25.66 43.31 -5.00
CA LYS A 319 -26.80 44.09 -4.49
C LYS A 319 -26.43 45.06 -3.36
N ASN A 320 -25.35 44.77 -2.62
CA ASN A 320 -24.84 45.63 -1.55
C ASN A 320 -23.74 46.59 -2.03
N GLY A 321 -23.54 46.72 -3.35
CA GLY A 321 -22.63 47.71 -3.94
C GLY A 321 -21.16 47.28 -3.93
N PHE A 322 -20.86 46.00 -3.74
CA PHE A 322 -19.52 45.46 -3.94
C PHE A 322 -19.32 45.07 -5.40
N GLU A 323 -18.37 45.71 -6.06
CA GLU A 323 -17.92 45.42 -7.42
C GLU A 323 -16.61 44.60 -7.36
N ASP A 324 -16.19 43.97 -8.47
CA ASP A 324 -14.95 43.16 -8.56
C ASP A 324 -14.85 41.98 -7.55
N ILE A 325 -15.98 41.34 -7.27
CA ILE A 325 -16.10 40.22 -6.32
C ILE A 325 -15.51 38.88 -6.82
N TYR A 326 -15.15 38.79 -8.10
CA TYR A 326 -14.50 37.63 -8.70
C TYR A 326 -12.99 37.88 -8.82
N LYS A 327 -12.21 36.80 -8.75
CA LYS A 327 -10.79 36.90 -9.12
C LYS A 327 -10.67 37.40 -10.57
N PRO A 328 -9.67 38.24 -10.88
CA PRO A 328 -9.35 38.60 -12.25
C PRO A 328 -9.19 37.34 -13.11
N LYS A 329 -9.57 37.42 -14.39
CA LYS A 329 -9.37 36.33 -15.34
C LYS A 329 -7.87 36.12 -15.55
N GLU A 330 -7.30 35.16 -14.83
CA GLU A 330 -5.89 34.79 -14.90
C GLU A 330 -5.67 33.72 -15.98
N LEU A 331 -4.48 33.73 -16.60
CA LEU A 331 -4.07 32.70 -17.52
C LEU A 331 -3.96 31.35 -16.78
N LEU A 332 -4.30 30.24 -17.47
CA LEU A 332 -4.17 28.90 -16.88
C LEU A 332 -2.72 28.59 -16.51
N SER A 333 -2.53 27.71 -15.52
CA SER A 333 -1.20 27.22 -15.16
C SER A 333 -0.53 26.48 -16.33
N MET A 334 0.80 26.50 -16.35
CA MET A 334 1.63 25.85 -17.38
C MET A 334 1.17 24.42 -17.71
N GLY A 335 0.99 23.57 -16.70
CA GLY A 335 0.56 22.19 -16.90
C GLY A 335 -0.86 22.05 -17.48
N ALA A 336 -1.78 22.97 -17.15
CA ALA A 336 -3.12 22.98 -17.72
C ALA A 336 -3.12 23.45 -19.19
N LEU A 337 -2.29 24.44 -19.53
CA LEU A 337 -2.07 24.88 -20.91
C LEU A 337 -1.40 23.79 -21.75
N GLU A 338 -0.36 23.13 -21.23
CA GLU A 338 0.32 22.00 -21.88
C GLU A 338 -0.64 20.83 -22.13
N LYS A 339 -1.52 20.51 -21.18
CA LYS A 339 -2.52 19.44 -21.33
C LYS A 339 -3.57 19.81 -22.38
N MET A 340 -3.96 21.08 -22.47
CA MET A 340 -4.96 21.57 -23.42
C MET A 340 -4.43 21.63 -24.86
N VAL A 341 -3.18 22.07 -25.05
CA VAL A 341 -2.60 22.30 -26.38
C VAL A 341 -1.72 21.14 -26.86
N GLY A 342 -1.27 20.29 -25.92
CA GLY A 342 -0.27 19.25 -26.12
C GLY A 342 1.15 19.79 -25.91
N LYS A 343 1.95 19.14 -25.03
CA LYS A 343 3.29 19.60 -24.60
C LYS A 343 4.17 20.10 -25.73
N LYS A 344 4.37 19.28 -26.77
CA LYS A 344 5.26 19.61 -27.89
C LYS A 344 4.81 20.87 -28.65
N ARG A 345 3.52 20.96 -28.94
CA ARG A 345 2.94 22.11 -29.63
C ARG A 345 2.96 23.38 -28.77
N PHE A 346 2.78 23.22 -27.45
CA PHE A 346 2.86 24.32 -26.51
C PHE A 346 4.29 24.88 -26.40
N GLU A 347 5.30 24.02 -26.29
CA GLU A 347 6.72 24.41 -26.28
C GLU A 347 7.09 25.15 -27.56
N ASP A 348 6.68 24.65 -28.73
CA ASP A 348 6.94 25.30 -30.02
C ASP A 348 6.30 26.70 -30.12
N MET A 349 5.05 26.85 -29.65
CA MET A 349 4.31 28.12 -29.72
C MET A 349 4.85 29.18 -28.75
N MET A 350 5.32 28.76 -27.58
CA MET A 350 5.70 29.67 -26.49
C MET A 350 7.22 29.80 -26.34
N ALA A 351 8.02 29.22 -27.24
CA ALA A 351 9.48 29.20 -27.19
C ALA A 351 10.14 30.57 -26.97
N PHE A 352 9.54 31.66 -27.46
CA PHE A 352 10.07 33.03 -27.32
C PHE A 352 9.70 33.72 -26.00
N ILE A 353 8.80 33.14 -25.20
CA ILE A 353 8.30 33.72 -23.95
C ILE A 353 8.43 32.77 -22.74
N LEU A 354 8.80 31.50 -22.97
CA LEU A 354 9.11 30.54 -21.91
C LEU A 354 10.52 30.78 -21.39
N ASP A 355 10.60 31.29 -20.17
CA ASP A 355 11.82 31.22 -19.37
C ASP A 355 11.77 29.96 -18.50
N LYS A 356 12.79 29.11 -18.63
CA LYS A 356 12.95 27.92 -17.81
C LYS A 356 14.13 28.17 -16.87
N PRO A 357 13.92 28.87 -15.75
CA PRO A 357 14.98 29.12 -14.80
C PRO A 357 15.51 27.79 -14.26
N GLN A 358 16.79 27.78 -13.90
CA GLN A 358 17.40 26.63 -13.26
C GLN A 358 16.70 26.38 -11.92
N GLY A 359 16.34 25.12 -11.65
CA GLY A 359 15.69 24.76 -10.40
C GLY A 359 16.62 25.01 -9.21
N LYS A 360 16.08 25.52 -8.11
CA LYS A 360 16.86 25.79 -6.89
C LYS A 360 17.63 24.53 -6.45
N PRO A 361 18.89 24.66 -6.01
CA PRO A 361 19.63 23.54 -5.43
C PRO A 361 18.85 22.89 -4.29
N VAL A 362 18.73 21.56 -4.31
CA VAL A 362 18.11 20.77 -3.25
C VAL A 362 19.10 19.70 -2.82
N LEU A 363 19.35 19.59 -1.52
CA LEU A 363 20.17 18.53 -0.97
C LEU A 363 19.39 17.21 -1.03
N VAL A 364 19.98 16.20 -1.65
CA VAL A 364 19.39 14.87 -1.83
C VAL A 364 20.42 13.77 -1.59
N LYS A 365 19.96 12.54 -1.33
CA LYS A 365 20.85 11.38 -1.15
C LYS A 365 21.61 11.07 -2.44
N ASN A 366 22.78 10.45 -2.33
CA ASN A 366 23.57 9.99 -3.49
C ASN A 366 22.83 8.95 -4.37
N SER A 367 21.79 8.30 -3.84
CA SER A 367 20.92 7.40 -4.61
C SER A 367 19.95 8.14 -5.54
N ASP A 368 19.79 9.46 -5.37
CA ASP A 368 19.04 10.29 -6.31
C ASP A 368 19.76 10.29 -7.66
N LYS A 369 19.03 10.05 -8.75
CA LYS A 369 19.60 9.91 -10.09
C LYS A 369 20.08 11.24 -10.68
N ARG A 370 19.72 12.38 -10.09
CA ARG A 370 20.13 13.70 -10.58
C ARG A 370 21.62 13.92 -10.33
N PRO A 371 22.37 14.46 -11.32
CA PRO A 371 23.79 14.72 -11.14
C PRO A 371 24.03 15.80 -10.08
N ALA A 372 25.13 15.66 -9.32
CA ALA A 372 25.57 16.70 -8.39
C ALA A 372 25.90 18.00 -9.15
N LEU A 373 25.63 19.14 -8.53
CA LEU A 373 25.95 20.44 -9.11
C LEU A 373 27.47 20.67 -9.08
N ASN A 374 28.05 21.01 -10.24
CA ASN A 374 29.51 21.14 -10.41
C ASN A 374 30.08 22.50 -9.98
N SER A 375 29.26 23.51 -9.67
CA SER A 375 29.75 24.79 -9.15
C SER A 375 28.89 25.35 -8.01
N LEU A 376 29.50 25.51 -6.83
CA LEU A 376 28.89 26.23 -5.71
C LEU A 376 28.71 27.74 -6.03
N GLU A 377 29.56 28.30 -6.89
CA GLU A 377 29.54 29.74 -7.23
C GLU A 377 28.29 30.16 -8.01
N GLN A 378 27.72 29.30 -8.87
CA GLN A 378 26.42 29.58 -9.49
C GLN A 378 25.27 29.47 -8.49
N ALA A 379 25.34 28.53 -7.55
CA ALA A 379 24.32 28.34 -6.52
C ALA A 379 24.26 29.52 -5.53
N ILE A 380 25.38 30.20 -5.26
CA ILE A 380 25.43 31.33 -4.32
C ILE A 380 25.00 32.66 -4.98
N LYS A 381 25.33 32.89 -6.27
CA LYS A 381 24.95 34.11 -7.01
C LYS A 381 23.45 34.30 -7.23
N GLU A 382 22.64 33.26 -7.02
CA GLU A 382 21.18 33.32 -7.16
C GLU A 382 20.43 33.58 -5.83
N PHE A 383 21.17 33.75 -4.71
CA PHE A 383 20.61 34.00 -3.38
C PHE A 383 20.84 35.43 -2.84
N GLU A 384 21.62 36.27 -3.53
CA GLU A 384 21.62 37.74 -3.38
C GLU A 384 20.62 38.36 -4.35
#